data_AF-A0A8J3RUX7-F1
#
_entry.id   AF-A0A8J3RUX7-F1
#
_cell.length_a   1.000
_cell.length_b   1.000
_cell.length_c   1.000
_cell.angle_alpha   90.00
_cell.angle_beta   90.00
_cell.angle_gamma   90.00
#
_symmetry.space_group_name_H-M   'P 1'
#
loop_
_entity.id
_entity.type
_entity.pdbx_description
1 polymer ?
#
loop_
_entity_poly.entity_id
_entity_poly.type
_entity_poly.pdbx_seq_one_letter_code
_entity_poly.pdbx_strand_id
1 'polypeptide(L)'
;MPETPPPENTGNTEEPDGPPRPSTVADGFRLAVGTLSVFPVRPGVVDRRAGGRAMVLAPLVGAVLGGVAAAVLTAALWLEVSPLLSSVLAVGTLALLTRALHLDGLADLADGLGSGRPAERALDIMKRSDIGPFGVVTLLLTLLAQVAALTEAASAGYGPPALAAACVAGRLALTWACREGVPTARPGGLGATVAGTVRRGPALAVTALSLAGVAAVTFVFCLFAPGLFSSSAGAFEHLSTASSPAEPGVFYEGSYAPLLGVEMSETYGGMLEAPPTFTEGVLRLPPGPFISFPALPAVVAACLLAMVAGLVAASALRRRAVRRLGGITGDVLGALVETAAAATLVVCVILV
;
A
#
# COMPACT_ATOMS: atom_id res chain seq x y z
N MET A 1 -63.68 38.22 -30.02
CA MET A 1 -62.50 39.00 -29.60
C MET A 1 -61.28 38.17 -29.95
N PRO A 2 -60.24 38.72 -30.61
CA PRO A 2 -59.02 37.97 -30.87
C PRO A 2 -58.22 37.88 -29.57
N GLU A 3 -57.81 36.66 -29.19
CA GLU A 3 -56.91 36.43 -28.06
C GLU A 3 -55.55 37.07 -28.35
N THR A 4 -55.10 37.94 -27.46
CA THR A 4 -53.73 38.48 -27.47
C THR A 4 -52.75 37.38 -27.09
N PRO A 5 -51.66 37.16 -27.84
CA PRO A 5 -50.65 36.19 -27.46
C PRO A 5 -49.97 36.62 -26.15
N PRO A 6 -49.51 35.66 -25.32
CA PRO A 6 -48.86 35.96 -24.06
C PRO A 6 -47.53 36.71 -24.30
N PRO A 7 -47.08 37.54 -23.35
CA PRO A 7 -45.84 38.30 -23.48
C PRO A 7 -44.63 37.35 -23.55
N GLU A 8 -43.78 37.59 -24.53
CA GLU A 8 -42.51 36.89 -24.74
C GLU A 8 -41.60 37.13 -23.54
N ASN A 9 -41.26 36.08 -22.80
CA ASN A 9 -40.33 36.13 -21.68
C ASN A 9 -38.91 36.38 -22.21
N THR A 10 -38.50 37.65 -22.31
CA THR A 10 -37.15 38.07 -22.68
C THR A 10 -36.18 38.11 -21.48
N GLY A 11 -36.59 37.60 -20.32
CA GLY A 11 -35.78 37.57 -19.10
C GLY A 11 -35.04 36.25 -18.94
N ASN A 12 -34.02 36.01 -19.78
CA ASN A 12 -32.82 35.20 -19.49
C ASN A 12 -31.89 35.32 -20.70
N THR A 13 -31.30 36.50 -20.88
CA THR A 13 -30.02 36.59 -21.59
C THR A 13 -29.00 35.84 -20.72
N GLU A 14 -28.83 34.54 -20.95
CA GLU A 14 -27.58 33.88 -20.66
C GLU A 14 -26.50 34.69 -21.38
N GLU A 15 -25.70 35.44 -20.61
CA GLU A 15 -24.48 36.05 -21.12
C GLU A 15 -23.72 34.98 -21.91
N PRO A 16 -23.16 35.31 -23.10
CA PRO A 16 -22.32 34.36 -23.80
C PRO A 16 -21.15 34.04 -22.88
N ASP A 17 -21.14 32.81 -22.38
CA ASP A 17 -20.15 32.28 -21.44
C ASP A 17 -18.76 32.60 -22.01
N GLY A 18 -18.04 33.49 -21.33
CA GLY A 18 -16.69 33.88 -21.75
C GLY A 18 -15.80 32.64 -21.88
N PRO A 19 -14.64 32.73 -22.55
CA PRO A 19 -13.75 31.59 -22.68
C PRO A 19 -13.51 30.96 -21.29
N PRO A 20 -13.65 29.63 -21.15
CA PRO A 20 -13.64 28.98 -19.85
C PRO A 20 -12.36 29.33 -19.09
N ARG A 21 -12.51 29.76 -17.83
CA ARG A 21 -11.37 30.18 -17.01
C ARG A 21 -10.31 29.07 -16.96
N PRO A 22 -9.01 29.41 -17.02
CA PRO A 22 -7.97 28.41 -16.88
C PRO A 22 -8.03 27.74 -15.50
N SER A 23 -7.73 26.45 -15.43
CA SER A 23 -7.68 25.74 -14.16
C SER A 23 -6.57 26.25 -13.24
N THR A 24 -6.85 26.24 -11.93
CA THR A 24 -5.96 26.67 -10.86
C THR A 24 -5.24 25.48 -10.19
N VAL A 25 -4.31 25.75 -9.27
CA VAL A 25 -3.69 24.70 -8.44
C VAL A 25 -4.72 24.04 -7.53
N ALA A 26 -5.66 24.84 -6.99
CA ALA A 26 -6.76 24.34 -6.18
C ALA A 26 -7.67 23.38 -6.97
N ASP A 27 -7.97 23.68 -8.25
CA ASP A 27 -8.74 22.77 -9.10
C ASP A 27 -8.03 21.42 -9.27
N GLY A 28 -6.69 21.42 -9.44
CA GLY A 28 -5.89 20.19 -9.51
C GLY A 28 -5.86 19.39 -8.20
N PHE A 29 -5.75 20.07 -7.05
CA PHE A 29 -5.84 19.43 -5.74
C PHE A 29 -7.21 18.81 -5.50
N ARG A 30 -8.28 19.55 -5.82
CA ARG A 30 -9.67 19.07 -5.69
C ARG A 30 -9.92 17.86 -6.57
N LEU A 31 -9.40 17.88 -7.80
CA LEU A 31 -9.47 16.75 -8.71
C LEU A 31 -8.72 15.53 -8.15
N ALA A 32 -7.51 15.71 -7.60
CA ALA A 32 -6.77 14.60 -6.98
C ALA A 32 -7.54 13.96 -5.83
N VAL A 33 -8.02 14.76 -4.89
CA VAL A 33 -8.74 14.25 -3.71
C VAL A 33 -10.06 13.59 -4.13
N GLY A 34 -10.85 14.24 -4.98
CA GLY A 34 -12.16 13.71 -5.41
C GLY A 34 -12.09 12.48 -6.32
N THR A 35 -10.99 12.29 -7.06
CA THR A 35 -10.83 11.11 -7.93
C THR A 35 -10.15 9.93 -7.24
N LEU A 36 -9.24 10.20 -6.30
CA LEU A 36 -8.41 9.17 -5.65
C LEU A 36 -8.87 8.82 -4.23
N SER A 37 -9.98 9.40 -3.78
CA SER A 37 -10.59 9.11 -2.48
C SER A 37 -12.11 9.35 -2.50
N VAL A 38 -12.78 8.93 -1.43
CA VAL A 38 -14.21 9.15 -1.18
C VAL A 38 -14.51 10.55 -0.62
N PHE A 39 -13.48 11.30 -0.22
CA PHE A 39 -13.69 12.59 0.45
C PHE A 39 -14.46 13.55 -0.45
N PRO A 40 -15.58 14.12 0.02
CA PRO A 40 -16.40 14.99 -0.79
C PRO A 40 -15.65 16.30 -1.04
N VAL A 41 -15.47 16.64 -2.31
CA VAL A 41 -14.83 17.89 -2.72
C VAL A 41 -15.72 18.58 -3.75
N ARG A 42 -15.91 19.89 -3.59
CA ARG A 42 -16.66 20.69 -4.57
C ARG A 42 -15.94 20.64 -5.92
N PRO A 43 -16.61 20.18 -7.01
CA PRO A 43 -15.98 20.09 -8.32
C PRO A 43 -15.44 21.44 -8.77
N GLY A 44 -14.21 21.44 -9.29
CA GLY A 44 -13.56 22.59 -9.91
C GLY A 44 -13.55 22.48 -11.43
N VAL A 45 -12.79 23.33 -12.10
CA VAL A 45 -12.58 23.22 -13.55
C VAL A 45 -11.73 21.99 -13.85
N VAL A 46 -12.25 21.08 -14.68
CA VAL A 46 -11.56 19.85 -15.08
C VAL A 46 -11.04 20.01 -16.51
N ASP A 47 -9.75 20.32 -16.62
CA ASP A 47 -9.02 20.34 -17.89
C ASP A 47 -7.74 19.50 -17.79
N ARG A 48 -7.01 19.38 -18.91
CA ARG A 48 -5.74 18.63 -18.95
C ARG A 48 -4.67 19.19 -18.01
N ARG A 49 -4.69 20.49 -17.69
CA ARG A 49 -3.75 21.11 -16.75
C ARG A 49 -4.08 20.73 -15.30
N ALA A 50 -5.36 20.74 -14.93
CA ALA A 50 -5.84 20.24 -13.65
C ALA A 50 -5.54 18.74 -13.51
N GLY A 51 -5.75 17.96 -14.57
CA GLY A 51 -5.39 16.54 -14.64
C GLY A 51 -3.91 16.29 -14.35
N GLY A 52 -3.01 17.01 -15.02
CA GLY A 52 -1.56 16.90 -14.77
C GLY A 52 -1.18 17.29 -13.34
N ARG A 53 -1.75 18.37 -12.80
CA ARG A 53 -1.54 18.77 -11.40
C ARG A 53 -2.06 17.72 -10.42
N ALA A 54 -3.22 17.14 -10.68
CA ALA A 54 -3.80 16.10 -9.85
C ALA A 54 -2.89 14.87 -9.78
N MET A 55 -2.33 14.45 -10.92
CA MET A 55 -1.42 13.31 -10.98
C MET A 55 -0.06 13.59 -10.33
N VAL A 56 0.41 14.85 -10.32
CA VAL A 56 1.61 15.25 -9.55
C VAL A 56 1.32 15.27 -8.05
N LEU A 57 0.10 15.63 -7.63
CA LEU A 57 -0.31 15.65 -6.22
C LEU A 57 -0.78 14.29 -5.69
N ALA A 58 -0.96 13.29 -6.56
CA ALA A 58 -1.46 11.98 -6.18
C ALA A 58 -0.70 11.34 -4.99
N PRO A 59 0.66 11.37 -4.92
CA PRO A 59 1.39 10.78 -3.79
C PRO A 59 1.00 11.35 -2.43
N LEU A 60 0.60 12.62 -2.37
CA LEU A 60 0.09 13.24 -1.13
C LEU A 60 -1.23 12.59 -0.69
N VAL A 61 -2.14 12.31 -1.62
CA VAL A 61 -3.37 11.54 -1.32
C VAL A 61 -3.01 10.14 -0.84
N GLY A 62 -2.01 9.50 -1.46
CA GLY A 62 -1.47 8.22 -1.01
C GLY A 62 -0.94 8.26 0.43
N ALA A 63 -0.20 9.31 0.80
CA ALA A 63 0.31 9.49 2.15
C ALA A 63 -0.83 9.66 3.18
N VAL A 64 -1.87 10.45 2.86
CA VAL A 64 -3.03 10.63 3.74
C VAL A 64 -3.78 9.32 3.93
N LEU A 65 -4.10 8.60 2.85
CA LEU A 65 -4.81 7.32 2.91
C LEU A 65 -3.99 6.25 3.65
N GLY A 66 -2.68 6.20 3.39
CA GLY A 66 -1.76 5.31 4.08
C GLY A 66 -1.68 5.62 5.57
N GLY A 67 -1.66 6.89 5.96
CA GLY A 67 -1.69 7.31 7.37
C GLY A 67 -2.98 6.89 8.07
N VAL A 68 -4.14 7.05 7.44
CA VAL A 68 -5.43 6.61 8.01
C VAL A 68 -5.46 5.09 8.16
N ALA A 69 -5.08 4.33 7.13
CA ALA A 69 -5.06 2.87 7.19
C ALA A 69 -4.02 2.34 8.20
N ALA A 70 -2.86 2.99 8.31
CA ALA A 70 -1.85 2.68 9.32
C ALA A 70 -2.34 2.98 10.75
N ALA A 71 -3.14 4.04 10.94
CA ALA A 71 -3.77 4.32 12.22
C ALA A 71 -4.79 3.24 12.59
N VAL A 72 -5.60 2.76 11.64
CA VAL A 72 -6.53 1.63 11.85
C VAL A 72 -5.77 0.36 12.21
N LEU A 73 -4.70 0.04 11.47
CA LEU A 73 -3.83 -1.11 11.76
C LEU A 73 -3.27 -1.02 13.19
N THR A 74 -2.69 0.12 13.54
CA THR A 74 -2.07 0.36 14.84
C THR A 74 -3.09 0.30 15.97
N ALA A 75 -4.27 0.90 15.80
CA ALA A 75 -5.34 0.86 16.78
C ALA A 75 -5.86 -0.57 17.01
N ALA A 76 -6.05 -1.35 15.94
CA ALA A 76 -6.48 -2.74 16.05
C ALA A 76 -5.45 -3.59 16.81
N LEU A 77 -4.16 -3.45 16.47
CA LEU A 77 -3.07 -4.14 17.18
C LEU A 77 -2.97 -3.72 18.65
N TRP A 78 -3.18 -2.43 18.95
CA TRP A 78 -3.20 -1.92 20.34
C TRP A 78 -4.38 -2.48 21.16
N LEU A 79 -5.49 -2.80 20.49
CA LEU A 79 -6.64 -3.50 21.06
C LEU A 79 -6.47 -5.02 21.08
N GLU A 80 -5.25 -5.53 20.88
CA GLU A 80 -4.91 -6.96 20.88
C GLU A 80 -5.66 -7.79 19.81
N VAL A 81 -6.12 -7.13 18.73
CA VAL A 81 -6.68 -7.82 17.56
C VAL A 81 -5.55 -8.52 16.81
N SER A 82 -5.80 -9.74 16.32
CA SER A 82 -4.77 -10.51 15.60
C SER A 82 -4.19 -9.73 14.41
N PRO A 83 -2.89 -9.92 14.08
CA PRO A 83 -2.26 -9.21 12.95
C PRO A 83 -2.98 -9.43 11.62
N LEU A 84 -3.54 -10.63 11.41
CA LEU A 84 -4.31 -10.96 10.22
C LEU A 84 -5.57 -10.09 10.11
N LEU A 85 -6.40 -10.06 11.17
CA LEU A 85 -7.64 -9.28 11.15
C LEU A 85 -7.34 -7.78 11.07
N SER A 86 -6.31 -7.30 11.78
CA SER A 86 -5.86 -5.91 11.72
C SER A 86 -5.43 -5.51 10.29
N SER A 87 -4.77 -6.41 9.57
CA SER A 87 -4.38 -6.20 8.17
C SER A 87 -5.59 -6.18 7.23
N VAL A 88 -6.57 -7.07 7.43
CA VAL A 88 -7.85 -7.05 6.69
C VAL A 88 -8.59 -5.73 6.91
N LEU A 89 -8.66 -5.24 8.15
CA LEU A 89 -9.30 -3.95 8.46
C LEU A 89 -8.57 -2.77 7.81
N ALA A 90 -7.24 -2.78 7.80
CA ALA A 90 -6.44 -1.74 7.15
C ALA A 90 -6.61 -1.72 5.61
N VAL A 91 -6.54 -2.89 4.96
CA VAL A 91 -6.79 -3.01 3.50
C VAL A 91 -8.25 -2.67 3.16
N GLY A 92 -9.20 -3.15 3.96
CA GLY A 92 -10.62 -2.82 3.83
C GLY A 92 -10.89 -1.31 3.98
N THR A 93 -10.18 -0.64 4.87
CA THR A 93 -10.24 0.83 5.02
C THR A 93 -9.82 1.53 3.73
N LEU A 94 -8.74 1.09 3.07
CA LEU A 94 -8.32 1.65 1.78
C LEU A 94 -9.36 1.41 0.68
N ALA A 95 -9.97 0.22 0.63
CA ALA A 95 -11.05 -0.08 -0.30
C ALA A 95 -12.25 0.86 -0.08
N LEU A 96 -12.69 1.05 1.16
CA LEU A 96 -13.79 1.95 1.51
C LEU A 96 -13.47 3.41 1.17
N LEU A 97 -12.28 3.89 1.57
CA LEU A 97 -11.84 5.26 1.35
C LEU A 97 -11.60 5.59 -0.13
N THR A 98 -11.54 4.59 -1.01
CA THR A 98 -11.43 4.77 -2.47
C THR A 98 -12.69 4.34 -3.22
N ARG A 99 -13.76 3.95 -2.51
CA ARG A 99 -14.97 3.32 -3.08
C ARG A 99 -14.65 2.13 -3.98
N ALA A 100 -13.58 1.40 -3.66
CA ALA A 100 -13.02 0.29 -4.42
C ALA A 100 -12.69 0.62 -5.89
N LEU A 101 -12.58 1.90 -6.29
CA LEU A 101 -12.36 2.30 -7.69
C LEU A 101 -11.06 1.73 -8.29
N HIS A 102 -10.02 1.57 -7.49
CA HIS A 102 -8.76 0.99 -7.97
C HIS A 102 -8.84 -0.53 -8.12
N LEU A 103 -9.57 -1.20 -7.22
CA LEU A 103 -9.82 -2.64 -7.28
C LEU A 103 -10.71 -2.97 -8.48
N ASP A 104 -11.76 -2.17 -8.72
CA ASP A 104 -12.60 -2.24 -9.92
C ASP A 104 -11.75 -2.12 -11.19
N GLY A 105 -10.89 -1.09 -11.25
CA GLY A 105 -9.98 -0.91 -12.38
C GLY A 105 -8.98 -2.05 -12.58
N LEU A 106 -8.53 -2.69 -11.49
CA LEU A 106 -7.69 -3.90 -11.55
C LEU A 106 -8.45 -5.09 -12.16
N ALA A 107 -9.70 -5.30 -11.74
CA ALA A 107 -10.55 -6.37 -12.26
C ALA A 107 -10.84 -6.17 -13.75
N ASP A 108 -11.29 -4.96 -14.13
CA ASP A 108 -11.58 -4.61 -15.52
C ASP A 108 -10.37 -4.81 -16.41
N LEU A 109 -9.20 -4.29 -15.99
CA LEU A 109 -7.98 -4.45 -16.76
C LEU A 109 -7.60 -5.93 -16.91
N ALA A 110 -7.77 -6.72 -15.85
CA ALA A 110 -7.48 -8.15 -15.88
C ALA A 110 -8.40 -8.89 -16.86
N ASP A 111 -9.71 -8.61 -16.86
CA ASP A 111 -10.66 -9.21 -17.80
C ASP A 111 -10.42 -8.74 -19.23
N GLY A 112 -10.18 -7.45 -19.44
CA GLY A 112 -9.84 -6.87 -20.74
C GLY A 112 -8.58 -7.52 -21.33
N LEU A 113 -7.48 -7.57 -20.58
CA LEU A 113 -6.21 -8.16 -21.03
C LEU A 113 -6.28 -9.69 -21.13
N GLY A 114 -6.98 -10.35 -20.21
CA GLY A 114 -7.14 -11.80 -20.12
C GLY A 114 -8.03 -12.38 -21.22
N SER A 115 -8.96 -11.59 -21.77
CA SER A 115 -9.85 -12.00 -22.85
C SER A 115 -9.16 -12.42 -24.15
N GLY A 116 -7.90 -12.01 -24.36
CA GLY A 116 -7.14 -12.26 -25.58
C GLY A 116 -7.69 -11.55 -26.83
N ARG A 117 -8.75 -10.74 -26.70
CA ARG A 117 -9.42 -10.08 -27.82
C ARG A 117 -8.61 -8.89 -28.36
N PRO A 118 -8.92 -8.40 -29.58
CA PRO A 118 -8.38 -7.13 -30.08
C PRO A 118 -8.71 -5.95 -29.16
N ALA A 119 -7.89 -4.90 -29.22
CA ALA A 119 -7.94 -3.75 -28.30
C ALA A 119 -9.34 -3.16 -28.10
N GLU A 120 -10.09 -2.93 -29.17
CA GLU A 120 -11.44 -2.35 -29.13
C GLU A 120 -12.40 -3.20 -28.30
N ARG A 121 -12.47 -4.52 -28.58
CA ARG A 121 -13.32 -5.45 -27.83
C ARG A 121 -12.86 -5.64 -26.39
N ALA A 122 -11.55 -5.61 -26.13
CA ALA A 122 -11.01 -5.65 -24.77
C ALA A 122 -11.43 -4.41 -23.96
N LEU A 123 -11.37 -3.22 -24.58
CA LEU A 123 -11.85 -1.97 -23.97
C LEU A 123 -13.36 -1.94 -23.77
N ASP A 124 -14.13 -2.67 -24.58
CA ASP A 124 -15.56 -2.82 -24.38
C ASP A 124 -15.89 -3.79 -23.24
N ILE A 125 -15.09 -4.84 -23.04
CA ILE A 125 -15.20 -5.72 -21.86
C ILE A 125 -15.01 -4.90 -20.58
N MET A 126 -13.96 -4.06 -20.54
CA MET A 126 -13.66 -3.17 -19.41
C MET A 126 -14.72 -2.11 -19.09
N LYS A 127 -15.76 -1.93 -19.92
CA LYS A 127 -16.86 -0.97 -19.64
C LYS A 127 -18.09 -1.66 -19.07
N ARG A 128 -18.15 -2.98 -19.17
CA ARG A 128 -19.33 -3.70 -18.71
C ARG A 128 -19.31 -3.77 -17.20
N SER A 129 -20.49 -3.86 -16.61
CA SER A 129 -20.63 -3.94 -15.15
C SER A 129 -20.41 -5.34 -14.60
N ASP A 130 -20.32 -6.36 -15.46
CA ASP A 130 -20.05 -7.74 -15.05
C ASP A 130 -18.56 -7.98 -14.84
N ILE A 131 -18.22 -8.64 -13.74
CA ILE A 131 -16.86 -9.09 -13.47
C ILE A 131 -16.62 -10.45 -14.11
N GLY A 132 -15.50 -10.60 -14.81
CA GLY A 132 -15.08 -11.85 -15.42
C GLY A 132 -14.17 -12.69 -14.50
N PRO A 133 -13.86 -13.94 -14.91
CA PRO A 133 -13.03 -14.84 -14.10
C PRO A 133 -11.61 -14.32 -13.88
N PHE A 134 -11.03 -13.59 -14.84
CA PHE A 134 -9.68 -13.05 -14.68
C PHE A 134 -9.68 -11.92 -13.66
N GLY A 135 -10.72 -11.07 -13.66
CA GLY A 135 -10.94 -10.04 -12.65
C GLY A 135 -11.03 -10.65 -11.25
N VAL A 136 -11.87 -11.66 -11.07
CA VAL A 136 -12.04 -12.37 -9.78
C VAL A 136 -10.72 -12.95 -9.27
N VAL A 137 -10.02 -13.74 -10.10
CA VAL A 137 -8.74 -14.36 -9.69
C VAL A 137 -7.69 -13.31 -9.37
N THR A 138 -7.61 -12.24 -10.16
CA THR A 138 -6.64 -11.14 -9.93
C THR A 138 -6.92 -10.41 -8.63
N LEU A 139 -8.20 -10.11 -8.33
CA LEU A 139 -8.59 -9.47 -7.07
C LEU A 139 -8.25 -10.35 -5.87
N LEU A 140 -8.61 -11.63 -5.93
CA LEU A 140 -8.33 -12.58 -4.85
C LEU A 140 -6.83 -12.67 -4.57
N LEU A 141 -6.01 -12.92 -5.60
CA LEU A 141 -4.56 -13.03 -5.43
C LEU A 141 -3.93 -11.72 -4.95
N THR A 142 -4.41 -10.58 -5.43
CA THR A 142 -3.89 -9.26 -5.04
C THR A 142 -4.21 -8.94 -3.58
N LEU A 143 -5.48 -9.09 -3.18
CA LEU A 143 -5.91 -8.82 -1.81
C LEU A 143 -5.28 -9.81 -0.82
N LEU A 144 -5.18 -11.10 -1.19
CA LEU A 144 -4.48 -12.09 -0.37
C LEU A 144 -3.00 -11.73 -0.21
N ALA A 145 -2.31 -11.35 -1.28
CA ALA A 145 -0.90 -10.94 -1.19
C ALA A 145 -0.72 -9.68 -0.33
N GLN A 146 -1.59 -8.67 -0.48
CA GLN A 146 -1.56 -7.46 0.33
C GLN A 146 -1.79 -7.76 1.81
N VAL A 147 -2.82 -8.55 2.14
CA VAL A 147 -3.15 -8.90 3.53
C VAL A 147 -2.05 -9.80 4.14
N ALA A 148 -1.56 -10.80 3.41
CA ALA A 148 -0.51 -11.69 3.90
C ALA A 148 0.79 -10.92 4.18
N ALA A 149 1.27 -10.13 3.21
CA ALA A 149 2.48 -9.33 3.39
C ALA A 149 2.31 -8.28 4.50
N LEU A 150 1.15 -7.62 4.60
CA LEU A 150 0.91 -6.68 5.69
C LEU A 150 0.85 -7.38 7.06
N THR A 151 0.32 -8.60 7.12
CA THR A 151 0.27 -9.42 8.34
C THR A 151 1.68 -9.78 8.81
N GLU A 152 2.56 -10.19 7.90
CA GLU A 152 3.96 -10.47 8.19
C GLU A 152 4.69 -9.21 8.67
N ALA A 153 4.55 -8.09 7.95
CA ALA A 153 5.15 -6.82 8.34
C ALA A 153 4.64 -6.31 9.70
N ALA A 154 3.34 -6.45 9.97
CA ALA A 154 2.73 -6.09 11.25
C ALA A 154 3.26 -6.97 12.39
N SER A 155 3.37 -8.28 12.18
CA SER A 155 3.91 -9.22 13.17
C SER A 155 5.38 -8.95 13.47
N ALA A 156 6.14 -8.49 12.48
CA ALA A 156 7.52 -8.06 12.63
C ALA A 156 7.67 -6.59 13.12
N GLY A 157 6.56 -5.92 13.45
CA GLY A 157 6.57 -4.61 14.09
C GLY A 157 6.77 -3.41 13.16
N TYR A 158 6.76 -3.58 11.84
CA TYR A 158 6.94 -2.50 10.84
C TYR A 158 5.77 -2.37 9.85
N GLY A 159 4.61 -2.96 10.16
CA GLY A 159 3.40 -2.88 9.34
C GLY A 159 2.97 -1.45 8.95
N PRO A 160 2.88 -0.49 9.89
CA PRO A 160 2.48 0.90 9.59
C PRO A 160 3.36 1.60 8.54
N PRO A 161 4.71 1.64 8.66
CA PRO A 161 5.55 2.24 7.61
C PRO A 161 5.50 1.47 6.28
N ALA A 162 5.41 0.14 6.29
CA ALA A 162 5.27 -0.65 5.05
C ALA A 162 3.97 -0.31 4.30
N LEU A 163 2.85 -0.17 5.03
CA LEU A 163 1.56 0.22 4.46
C LEU A 163 1.57 1.65 3.90
N ALA A 164 2.19 2.59 4.62
CA ALA A 164 2.36 3.96 4.15
C ALA A 164 3.19 4.01 2.87
N ALA A 165 4.32 3.29 2.82
CA ALA A 165 5.17 3.19 1.63
C ALA A 165 4.40 2.63 0.43
N ALA A 166 3.62 1.57 0.62
CA ALA A 166 2.78 0.97 -0.42
C ALA A 166 1.71 1.92 -0.95
N CYS A 167 1.03 2.66 -0.07
CA CYS A 167 0.02 3.64 -0.48
C CYS A 167 0.63 4.79 -1.28
N VAL A 168 1.78 5.32 -0.84
CA VAL A 168 2.52 6.37 -1.56
C VAL A 168 3.02 5.84 -2.92
N ALA A 169 3.60 4.65 -2.98
CA ALA A 169 4.04 4.02 -4.23
C ALA A 169 2.90 3.83 -5.22
N GLY A 170 1.74 3.36 -4.75
CA GLY A 170 0.52 3.23 -5.55
C GLY A 170 0.14 4.53 -6.26
N ARG A 171 0.14 5.66 -5.53
CA ARG A 171 -0.23 6.95 -6.12
C ARG A 171 0.89 7.58 -6.93
N LEU A 172 2.15 7.31 -6.61
CA LEU A 172 3.30 7.72 -7.41
C LEU A 172 3.34 6.99 -8.76
N ALA A 173 2.80 5.78 -8.85
CA ALA A 173 2.63 5.08 -10.12
C ALA A 173 1.75 5.87 -11.11
N LEU A 174 0.74 6.61 -10.62
CA LEU A 174 -0.13 7.47 -11.45
C LEU A 174 0.67 8.60 -12.09
N THR A 175 1.54 9.25 -11.32
CA THR A 175 2.42 10.32 -11.80
C THR A 175 3.27 9.83 -12.99
N TRP A 176 3.89 8.66 -12.84
CA TRP A 176 4.69 8.05 -13.90
C TRP A 176 3.87 7.50 -15.06
N ALA A 177 2.64 7.06 -14.80
CA ALA A 177 1.73 6.57 -15.84
C ALA A 177 1.23 7.70 -16.75
N CYS A 178 1.05 8.89 -16.20
CA CYS A 178 0.51 10.05 -16.89
C CYS A 178 1.59 10.94 -17.54
N ARG A 179 2.83 10.46 -17.61
CA ARG A 179 3.96 11.23 -18.17
C ARG A 179 3.83 11.49 -19.68
N GLU A 180 4.54 12.51 -20.17
CA GLU A 180 4.68 12.80 -21.60
C GLU A 180 5.04 11.53 -22.42
N GLY A 181 4.39 11.38 -23.58
CA GLY A 181 4.58 10.24 -24.48
C GLY A 181 3.73 8.99 -24.14
N VAL A 182 2.86 9.06 -23.14
CA VAL A 182 1.88 8.00 -22.85
C VAL A 182 0.53 8.34 -23.49
N PRO A 183 0.03 7.54 -24.45
CA PRO A 183 -1.23 7.80 -25.13
C PRO A 183 -2.44 7.41 -24.27
N THR A 184 -3.59 8.05 -24.53
CA THR A 184 -4.89 7.59 -24.04
C THR A 184 -5.38 6.42 -24.90
N ALA A 185 -5.99 5.39 -24.29
CA ALA A 185 -6.50 4.25 -25.03
C ALA A 185 -7.76 4.59 -25.85
N ARG A 186 -8.53 5.59 -25.40
CA ARG A 186 -9.76 6.05 -26.05
C ARG A 186 -9.98 7.56 -25.84
N PRO A 187 -10.74 8.23 -26.71
CA PRO A 187 -11.18 9.59 -26.43
C PRO A 187 -12.18 9.62 -25.27
N GLY A 188 -12.13 10.69 -24.47
CA GLY A 188 -13.04 10.89 -23.35
C GLY A 188 -12.70 10.10 -22.07
N GLY A 189 -13.36 10.47 -20.97
CA GLY A 189 -13.14 9.89 -19.65
C GLY A 189 -11.83 10.32 -18.98
N LEU A 190 -11.59 9.77 -17.77
CA LEU A 190 -10.46 10.17 -16.92
C LEU A 190 -9.10 9.99 -17.60
N GLY A 191 -8.88 8.86 -18.31
CA GLY A 191 -7.64 8.58 -19.02
C GLY A 191 -7.28 9.66 -20.05
N ALA A 192 -8.26 10.19 -20.78
CA ALA A 192 -8.03 11.26 -21.76
C ALA A 192 -7.66 12.60 -21.09
N THR A 193 -8.14 12.86 -19.87
CA THR A 193 -7.82 14.08 -19.11
C THR A 193 -6.39 14.08 -18.58
N VAL A 194 -5.82 12.91 -18.25
CA VAL A 194 -4.52 12.81 -17.55
C VAL A 194 -3.39 12.23 -18.41
N ALA A 195 -3.67 11.46 -19.46
CA ALA A 195 -2.62 10.85 -20.28
C ALA A 195 -1.72 11.92 -20.94
N GLY A 196 -0.41 11.76 -20.80
CA GLY A 196 0.57 12.66 -21.40
C GLY A 196 0.64 14.06 -20.77
N THR A 197 0.12 14.26 -19.56
CA THR A 197 0.03 15.59 -18.91
C THR A 197 1.16 15.88 -17.93
N VAL A 198 1.87 14.85 -17.44
CA VAL A 198 2.92 15.01 -16.43
C VAL A 198 4.29 15.14 -17.08
N ARG A 199 5.00 16.24 -16.77
CA ARG A 199 6.36 16.47 -17.25
C ARG A 199 7.37 15.65 -16.44
N ARG A 200 8.51 15.31 -17.04
CA ARG A 200 9.57 14.50 -16.37
C ARG A 200 10.14 15.16 -15.10
N GLY A 201 10.37 16.48 -15.12
CA GLY A 201 10.92 17.22 -13.98
C GLY A 201 10.07 17.10 -12.71
N PRO A 202 8.78 17.51 -12.73
CA PRO A 202 7.85 17.31 -11.61
C PRO A 202 7.72 15.86 -11.15
N ALA A 203 7.73 14.89 -12.08
CA ALA A 203 7.67 13.47 -11.73
C ALA A 203 8.88 13.03 -10.89
N LEU A 204 10.09 13.45 -11.29
CA LEU A 204 11.32 13.19 -10.52
C LEU A 204 11.30 13.90 -9.17
N ALA A 205 10.88 15.17 -9.13
CA ALA A 205 10.82 15.95 -7.89
C ALA A 205 9.87 15.32 -6.87
N VAL A 206 8.66 14.94 -7.28
CA VAL A 206 7.69 14.30 -6.37
C VAL A 206 8.12 12.88 -6.00
N THR A 207 8.85 12.18 -6.86
CA THR A 207 9.47 10.89 -6.51
C THR A 207 10.49 11.07 -5.38
N ALA A 208 11.41 12.03 -5.50
CA ALA A 208 12.39 12.33 -4.47
C ALA A 208 11.73 12.74 -3.14
N LEU A 209 10.71 13.60 -3.19
CA LEU A 209 9.94 14.02 -2.01
C LEU A 209 9.22 12.83 -1.35
N SER A 210 8.63 11.94 -2.15
CA SER A 210 7.93 10.75 -1.66
C SER A 210 8.90 9.80 -0.96
N LEU A 211 10.07 9.54 -1.54
CA LEU A 211 11.11 8.70 -0.95
C LEU A 211 11.65 9.32 0.34
N ALA A 212 11.96 10.62 0.34
CA ALA A 212 12.43 11.33 1.54
C ALA A 212 11.36 11.33 2.66
N GLY A 213 10.10 11.56 2.30
CA GLY A 213 8.99 11.53 3.25
C GLY A 213 8.77 10.15 3.87
N VAL A 214 8.77 9.10 3.06
CA VAL A 214 8.66 7.71 3.56
C VAL A 214 9.87 7.36 4.43
N ALA A 215 11.10 7.69 4.00
CA ALA A 215 12.29 7.46 4.80
C ALA A 215 12.21 8.14 6.18
N ALA A 216 11.78 9.40 6.22
CA ALA A 216 11.65 10.16 7.46
C ALA A 216 10.56 9.58 8.37
N VAL A 217 9.38 9.24 7.83
CA VAL A 217 8.29 8.65 8.62
C VAL A 217 8.68 7.27 9.16
N THR A 218 9.29 6.42 8.33
CA THR A 218 9.77 5.10 8.76
C THR A 218 10.87 5.23 9.81
N PHE A 219 11.83 6.14 9.62
CA PHE A 219 12.88 6.41 10.59
C PHE A 219 12.31 6.84 11.95
N VAL A 220 11.41 7.83 11.96
CA VAL A 220 10.73 8.29 13.19
C VAL A 220 9.93 7.16 13.82
N PHE A 221 9.18 6.39 13.04
CA PHE A 221 8.44 5.24 13.55
C PHE A 221 9.37 4.23 14.24
N CYS A 222 10.48 3.84 13.61
CA CYS A 222 11.43 2.91 14.19
C CYS A 222 12.13 3.44 15.46
N LEU A 223 12.21 4.77 15.65
CA LEU A 223 12.77 5.36 16.88
C LEU A 223 11.80 5.32 18.07
N PHE A 224 10.49 5.45 17.84
CA PHE A 224 9.52 5.72 18.92
C PHE A 224 8.45 4.63 19.10
N ALA A 225 8.11 3.89 18.04
CA ALA A 225 7.03 2.92 18.05
C ALA A 225 7.36 1.48 18.51
N PRO A 226 8.62 1.01 18.63
CA PRO A 226 8.91 -0.36 19.10
C PRO A 226 8.25 -0.73 20.43
N GLY A 227 8.16 0.23 21.36
CA GLY A 227 7.60 0.02 22.70
C GLY A 227 6.07 -0.13 22.76
N LEU A 228 5.35 0.14 21.67
CA LEU A 228 3.88 0.04 21.62
C LEU A 228 3.39 -1.42 21.51
N PHE A 229 4.21 -2.34 20.99
CA PHE A 229 3.81 -3.73 20.70
C PHE A 229 4.52 -4.78 21.57
N SER A 230 5.47 -4.38 22.39
CA SER A 230 6.28 -5.29 23.22
C SER A 230 5.62 -5.70 24.54
N SER A 231 4.45 -5.13 24.86
CA SER A 231 3.83 -5.30 26.18
C SER A 231 2.93 -6.54 26.30
N SER A 232 2.53 -7.18 25.20
CA SER A 232 1.57 -8.30 25.21
C SER A 232 2.20 -9.69 25.04
N ALA A 233 3.41 -9.80 24.52
CA ALA A 233 4.09 -11.09 24.36
C ALA A 233 4.43 -11.76 25.71
N GLY A 234 4.74 -10.97 26.75
CA GLY A 234 5.07 -11.50 28.07
C GLY A 234 3.87 -11.98 28.90
N ALA A 235 2.64 -11.59 28.56
CA ALA A 235 1.45 -11.94 29.34
C ALA A 235 0.94 -13.35 29.02
N PHE A 236 1.04 -13.81 27.77
CA PHE A 236 0.59 -15.15 27.37
C PHE A 236 1.59 -16.25 27.75
N GLU A 237 2.89 -15.94 27.76
CA GLU A 237 3.94 -16.88 28.15
C GLU A 237 3.88 -17.20 29.66
N HIS A 238 3.46 -16.24 30.49
CA HIS A 238 3.25 -16.43 31.92
C HIS A 238 1.98 -17.23 32.27
N LEU A 239 0.97 -17.26 31.40
CA LEU A 239 -0.27 -18.01 31.62
C LEU A 239 -0.20 -19.46 31.09
N SER A 240 0.62 -19.71 30.07
CA SER A 240 0.86 -21.07 29.53
C SER A 240 1.75 -21.93 30.43
N THR A 241 2.64 -21.30 31.21
CA THR A 241 3.57 -21.99 32.12
C THR A 241 2.97 -22.30 33.50
N ALA A 242 1.79 -21.77 33.82
CA ALA A 242 1.17 -21.91 35.15
C ALA A 242 0.32 -23.19 35.34
N SER A 243 0.20 -24.06 34.33
CA SER A 243 -0.68 -25.24 34.39
C SER A 243 0.01 -26.58 34.17
N SER A 244 1.21 -26.79 34.74
CA SER A 244 1.78 -28.14 34.89
C SER A 244 2.64 -28.23 36.15
N PRO A 245 2.34 -29.11 37.13
CA PRO A 245 3.27 -29.43 38.20
C PRO A 245 4.25 -30.46 37.65
N ALA A 246 5.25 -30.01 36.89
CA ALA A 246 6.33 -30.86 36.41
C ALA A 246 7.65 -30.33 36.97
N GLU A 247 8.40 -31.24 37.59
CA GLU A 247 9.66 -31.01 38.27
C GLU A 247 10.69 -30.23 37.42
N PRO A 248 11.59 -29.46 38.04
CA PRO A 248 12.52 -28.61 37.31
C PRO A 248 13.67 -29.43 36.69
N GLY A 249 13.46 -29.96 35.49
CA GLY A 249 14.51 -30.43 34.60
C GLY A 249 15.03 -29.28 33.73
N VAL A 250 16.19 -28.73 34.07
CA VAL A 250 16.88 -27.71 33.26
C VAL A 250 17.52 -28.39 32.05
N PHE A 251 17.01 -28.14 30.85
CA PHE A 251 17.67 -28.51 29.60
C PHE A 251 18.80 -27.53 29.29
N TYR A 252 20.01 -28.05 29.05
CA TYR A 252 21.17 -27.27 28.62
C TYR A 252 21.34 -27.46 27.11
N GLU A 253 21.16 -26.40 26.32
CA GLU A 253 21.47 -26.41 24.88
C GLU A 253 22.81 -25.72 24.66
N GLY A 254 23.88 -26.52 24.65
CA GLY A 254 25.23 -26.06 24.32
C GLY A 254 25.55 -26.37 22.86
N SER A 255 25.95 -25.36 22.09
CA SER A 255 26.48 -25.53 20.74
C SER A 255 27.98 -25.84 20.81
N TYR A 256 28.38 -27.05 20.41
CA TYR A 256 29.78 -27.41 20.22
C TYR A 256 30.10 -27.39 18.72
N ALA A 257 31.00 -26.51 18.31
CA ALA A 257 31.64 -26.60 17.00
C ALA A 257 32.62 -27.78 17.01
N PRO A 258 32.63 -28.68 16.00
CA PRO A 258 33.54 -29.81 16.00
C PRO A 258 34.92 -29.36 15.53
N LEU A 259 35.91 -29.47 16.41
CA LEU A 259 37.33 -29.47 16.05
C LEU A 259 37.87 -30.88 16.31
N LEU A 260 38.25 -31.54 15.21
CA LEU A 260 38.97 -32.81 15.09
C LEU A 260 38.11 -34.08 15.22
N GLY A 261 38.07 -34.84 14.12
CA GLY A 261 37.27 -36.03 13.95
C GLY A 261 37.72 -37.21 14.81
N VAL A 262 36.78 -37.77 15.56
CA VAL A 262 36.75 -39.13 16.10
C VAL A 262 35.26 -39.53 16.17
N GLU A 263 34.87 -40.62 15.51
CA GLU A 263 33.61 -41.33 15.79
C GLU A 263 33.79 -42.24 17.02
N MET A 264 32.66 -42.65 17.63
CA MET A 264 32.42 -43.61 18.74
C MET A 264 31.81 -42.90 19.96
N SER A 265 30.91 -43.43 20.78
CA SER A 265 30.11 -44.66 20.86
C SER A 265 29.27 -44.51 22.14
N GLU A 266 28.03 -45.00 22.12
CA GLU A 266 27.16 -45.40 23.25
C GLU A 266 27.56 -45.17 24.74
N THR A 267 26.56 -44.65 25.49
CA THR A 267 26.08 -45.08 26.84
C THR A 267 26.91 -44.78 28.10
N TYR A 268 26.32 -44.06 29.07
CA TYR A 268 25.95 -44.59 30.42
C TYR A 268 25.31 -43.52 31.32
N GLY A 269 24.24 -43.92 32.02
CA GLY A 269 23.68 -43.20 33.15
C GLY A 269 24.54 -43.35 34.41
N GLY A 270 24.63 -42.29 35.19
CA GLY A 270 25.34 -42.27 36.47
C GLY A 270 24.93 -41.05 37.28
N MET A 271 24.26 -41.31 38.40
CA MET A 271 23.89 -40.34 39.43
C MET A 271 25.17 -39.95 40.19
N LEU A 272 25.57 -38.68 40.13
CA LEU A 272 26.63 -38.11 40.96
C LEU A 272 26.07 -36.92 41.73
N GLU A 273 25.90 -37.12 43.04
CA GLU A 273 25.65 -36.05 44.01
C GLU A 273 26.87 -35.11 44.06
N ALA A 274 26.62 -33.79 44.04
CA ALA A 274 27.61 -32.77 44.36
C ALA A 274 26.99 -31.65 45.23
N PRO A 275 27.75 -31.05 46.17
CA PRO A 275 27.24 -30.35 47.36
C PRO A 275 26.96 -28.84 47.14
N PRO A 276 26.42 -28.10 48.12
CA PRO A 276 25.84 -26.78 47.90
C PRO A 276 26.90 -25.68 48.03
N THR A 277 27.17 -24.95 46.94
CA THR A 277 27.77 -23.61 47.04
C THR A 277 27.20 -22.70 45.97
N PHE A 278 26.55 -21.66 46.48
CA PHE A 278 26.01 -20.50 45.79
C PHE A 278 27.16 -19.56 45.42
N THR A 279 27.35 -19.23 44.13
CA THR A 279 27.99 -17.99 43.69
C THR A 279 27.80 -17.83 42.19
N GLU A 280 26.82 -17.01 41.80
CA GLU A 280 26.96 -15.85 40.90
C GLU A 280 25.56 -15.29 40.62
N GLY A 281 25.16 -14.34 41.46
CA GLY A 281 23.95 -13.55 41.24
C GLY A 281 24.19 -12.56 40.10
N VAL A 282 23.98 -12.99 38.86
CA VAL A 282 23.73 -12.07 37.76
C VAL A 282 22.26 -11.69 37.82
N LEU A 283 21.97 -10.50 38.35
CA LEU A 283 20.67 -9.86 38.17
C LEU A 283 20.54 -9.54 36.67
N ARG A 284 20.03 -10.50 35.89
CA ARG A 284 19.59 -10.23 34.52
C ARG A 284 18.34 -9.37 34.63
N LEU A 285 18.51 -8.05 34.50
CA LEU A 285 17.40 -7.19 34.15
C LEU A 285 16.76 -7.77 32.90
N PRO A 286 15.42 -7.94 32.85
CA PRO A 286 14.76 -8.42 31.64
C PRO A 286 15.21 -7.52 30.48
N PRO A 287 15.51 -8.08 29.30
CA PRO A 287 15.83 -7.25 28.15
C PRO A 287 14.68 -6.27 27.96
N GLY A 288 14.95 -4.98 28.17
CA GLY A 288 13.98 -3.94 27.90
C GLY A 288 13.53 -4.03 26.43
N PRO A 289 12.38 -3.44 26.07
CA PRO A 289 11.82 -3.50 24.73
C PRO A 289 12.61 -2.59 23.78
N PHE A 290 13.87 -2.91 23.56
CA PHE A 290 14.71 -2.28 22.58
C PHE A 290 14.85 -3.30 21.46
N ILE A 291 14.07 -3.10 20.38
CA ILE A 291 14.42 -3.67 19.09
C ILE A 291 15.89 -3.33 18.87
N SER A 292 16.74 -4.35 18.71
CA SER A 292 18.15 -4.16 18.45
C SER A 292 18.32 -3.16 17.31
N PHE A 293 18.99 -2.03 17.60
CA PHE A 293 19.29 -0.92 16.68
C PHE A 293 19.80 -1.29 15.26
N PRO A 294 20.36 -2.48 14.94
CA PRO A 294 20.59 -2.90 13.55
C PRO A 294 19.36 -2.99 12.62
N ALA A 295 18.11 -3.03 13.12
CA ALA A 295 16.92 -3.17 12.28
C ALA A 295 16.45 -1.86 11.60
N LEU A 296 16.81 -0.69 12.16
CA LEU A 296 16.26 0.59 11.72
C LEU A 296 16.71 1.02 10.30
N PRO A 297 18.01 0.94 9.94
CA PRO A 297 18.43 1.20 8.56
C PRO A 297 17.85 0.18 7.56
N ALA A 298 17.66 -1.07 8.00
CA ALA A 298 17.15 -2.15 7.16
C ALA A 298 15.69 -1.90 6.76
N VAL A 299 14.80 -1.57 7.71
CA VAL A 299 13.39 -1.29 7.42
C VAL A 299 13.23 -0.05 6.53
N VAL A 300 14.00 1.01 6.78
CA VAL A 300 14.00 2.21 5.92
C VAL A 300 14.45 1.84 4.50
N ALA A 301 15.57 1.13 4.35
CA ALA A 301 16.08 0.72 3.05
C ALA A 301 15.08 -0.20 2.32
N ALA A 302 14.48 -1.16 3.02
CA ALA A 302 13.48 -2.08 2.49
C ALA A 302 12.25 -1.33 1.97
N CYS A 303 11.71 -0.37 2.73
CA CYS A 303 10.59 0.46 2.29
C CYS A 303 10.92 1.20 0.98
N LEU A 304 12.10 1.83 0.89
CA LEU A 304 12.50 2.59 -0.30
C LEU A 304 12.72 1.69 -1.52
N LEU A 305 13.43 0.57 -1.35
CA LEU A 305 13.66 -0.40 -2.43
C LEU A 305 12.34 -1.03 -2.89
N ALA A 306 11.43 -1.31 -1.97
CA ALA A 306 10.12 -1.85 -2.27
C ALA A 306 9.22 -0.86 -3.01
N MET A 307 9.31 0.44 -2.72
CA MET A 307 8.64 1.48 -3.53
C MET A 307 9.16 1.47 -4.98
N VAL A 308 10.48 1.34 -5.17
CA VAL A 308 11.07 1.24 -6.50
C VAL A 308 10.56 -0.01 -7.22
N ALA A 309 10.53 -1.16 -6.55
CA ALA A 309 9.99 -2.40 -7.11
C ALA A 309 8.50 -2.26 -7.51
N GLY A 310 7.70 -1.61 -6.67
CA GLY A 310 6.30 -1.31 -6.99
C GLY A 310 6.13 -0.44 -8.24
N LEU A 311 6.94 0.62 -8.37
CA LEU A 311 6.95 1.46 -9.58
C LEU A 311 7.41 0.71 -10.82
N VAL A 312 8.33 -0.24 -10.69
CA VAL A 312 8.78 -1.11 -11.78
C VAL A 312 7.64 -2.04 -12.22
N ALA A 313 6.96 -2.70 -11.27
CA ALA A 313 5.82 -3.57 -11.53
C ALA A 313 4.69 -2.82 -12.25
N ALA A 314 4.29 -1.65 -11.73
CA ALA A 314 3.31 -0.79 -12.37
C ALA A 314 3.79 -0.31 -13.76
N SER A 315 5.06 0.06 -13.91
CA SER A 315 5.60 0.44 -15.22
C SER A 315 5.55 -0.69 -16.24
N ALA A 316 5.77 -1.93 -15.82
CA ALA A 316 5.66 -3.12 -16.67
C ALA A 316 4.20 -3.37 -17.08
N LEU A 317 3.26 -3.31 -16.14
CA LEU A 317 1.83 -3.44 -16.43
C LEU A 317 1.34 -2.34 -17.36
N ARG A 318 1.75 -1.08 -17.15
CA ARG A 318 1.45 0.05 -18.03
C ARG A 318 1.96 -0.18 -19.45
N ARG A 319 3.21 -0.65 -19.60
CA ARG A 319 3.77 -0.96 -20.93
C ARG A 319 2.95 -2.06 -21.61
N ARG A 320 2.49 -3.07 -20.86
CA ARG A 320 1.60 -4.12 -21.37
C ARG A 320 0.25 -3.55 -21.81
N ALA A 321 -0.39 -2.72 -20.97
CA ALA A 321 -1.65 -2.05 -21.29
C ALA A 321 -1.52 -1.19 -22.56
N VAL A 322 -0.50 -0.34 -22.66
CA VAL A 322 -0.26 0.50 -23.85
C VAL A 322 -0.06 -0.35 -25.11
N ARG A 323 0.71 -1.44 -25.04
CA ARG A 323 0.92 -2.34 -26.19
C ARG A 323 -0.34 -3.10 -26.60
N ARG A 324 -1.23 -3.43 -25.66
CA ARG A 324 -2.41 -4.29 -25.91
C ARG A 324 -3.68 -3.50 -26.19
N LEU A 325 -3.81 -2.32 -25.60
CA LEU A 325 -5.02 -1.48 -25.64
C LEU A 325 -4.81 -0.17 -26.39
N GLY A 326 -3.57 0.16 -26.78
CA GLY A 326 -3.24 1.42 -27.46
C GLY A 326 -3.02 2.62 -26.54
N GLY A 327 -3.19 2.47 -25.22
CA GLY A 327 -2.95 3.53 -24.26
C GLY A 327 -3.39 3.19 -22.84
N ILE A 328 -3.66 4.22 -22.03
CA ILE A 328 -4.19 4.09 -20.66
C ILE A 328 -5.65 4.53 -20.56
N THR A 329 -6.42 3.88 -19.69
CA THR A 329 -7.78 4.28 -19.23
C THR A 329 -7.76 4.64 -17.74
N GLY A 330 -8.89 5.04 -17.16
CA GLY A 330 -9.02 5.18 -15.70
C GLY A 330 -8.79 3.84 -14.98
N ASP A 331 -9.33 2.75 -15.52
CA ASP A 331 -9.22 1.39 -15.00
C ASP A 331 -7.77 0.93 -15.00
N VAL A 332 -7.04 1.22 -16.09
CA VAL A 332 -5.58 0.98 -16.16
C VAL A 332 -4.90 1.69 -15.00
N LEU A 333 -5.22 2.97 -14.74
CA LEU A 333 -4.61 3.73 -13.64
C LEU A 333 -4.94 3.11 -12.28
N GLY A 334 -6.18 2.66 -12.05
CA GLY A 334 -6.57 1.91 -10.85
C GLY A 334 -5.74 0.64 -10.65
N ALA A 335 -5.61 -0.18 -11.71
CA ALA A 335 -4.80 -1.39 -11.70
C ALA A 335 -3.32 -1.12 -11.37
N LEU A 336 -2.76 0.00 -11.85
CA LEU A 336 -1.39 0.41 -11.54
C LEU A 336 -1.20 0.77 -10.06
N VAL A 337 -2.20 1.40 -9.44
CA VAL A 337 -2.16 1.73 -8.00
C VAL A 337 -2.07 0.45 -7.18
N GLU A 338 -2.95 -0.52 -7.44
CA GLU A 338 -2.98 -1.78 -6.68
C GLU A 338 -1.75 -2.65 -6.95
N THR A 339 -1.30 -2.70 -8.22
CA THR A 339 -0.08 -3.44 -8.57
C THR A 339 1.16 -2.88 -7.86
N ALA A 340 1.31 -1.55 -7.83
CA ALA A 340 2.42 -0.93 -7.12
C ALA A 340 2.32 -1.14 -5.61
N ALA A 341 1.13 -0.98 -5.01
CA ALA A 341 0.94 -1.18 -3.59
C ALA A 341 1.22 -2.64 -3.16
N ALA A 342 0.68 -3.62 -3.88
CA ALA A 342 0.88 -5.03 -3.60
C ALA A 342 2.36 -5.43 -3.74
N ALA A 343 3.01 -5.04 -4.83
CA ALA A 343 4.43 -5.33 -5.04
C ALA A 343 5.32 -4.64 -3.98
N THR A 344 4.98 -3.42 -3.56
CA THR A 344 5.70 -2.75 -2.46
C THR A 344 5.53 -3.48 -1.13
N LEU A 345 4.34 -3.95 -0.76
CA LEU A 345 4.18 -4.73 0.47
C LEU A 345 4.97 -6.04 0.43
N VAL A 346 4.82 -6.81 -0.64
CA VAL A 346 5.50 -8.12 -0.79
C VAL A 346 7.02 -7.96 -0.77
N VAL A 347 7.56 -7.00 -1.53
CA VAL A 347 9.01 -6.78 -1.57
C VAL A 347 9.52 -6.23 -0.24
N CYS A 348 8.74 -5.41 0.47
CA CYS A 348 9.15 -4.92 1.79
C CYS A 348 9.36 -6.08 2.77
N VAL A 349 8.49 -7.09 2.75
CA VAL A 349 8.60 -8.28 3.61
C VAL A 349 9.77 -9.18 3.20
N ILE A 350 10.01 -9.35 1.90
CA ILE A 350 11.14 -10.16 1.41
C ILE A 350 12.49 -9.57 1.83
N LEU A 351 12.58 -8.25 2.05
CA LEU A 351 13.82 -7.54 2.32
C LEU A 351 14.15 -7.36 3.81
N VAL A 352 13.23 -7.68 4.73
CA VAL A 352 13.39 -7.50 6.19
C VAL A 352 13.30 -8.84 6.89
#